data_AF-A0A4Q1CA17-F1
#
_entry.id   AF-A0A4Q1CA17-F1
#
_cell.length_a   1.000
_cell.length_b   1.000
_cell.length_c   1.000
_cell.angle_alpha   90.00
_cell.angle_beta   90.00
_cell.angle_gamma   90.00
#
_symmetry.space_group_name_H-M   'P 1'
#
loop_
_entity.id
_entity.type
_entity.pdbx_description
1 polymer ?
#
loop_
_entity_poly.entity_id
_entity_poly.type
_entity_poly.pdbx_seq_one_letter_code
_entity_poly.pdbx_strand_id
1 'polypeptide(L)'
;MFHLLAFLPPPPGAALAVLLALAGAMRLAAQSWPAVPPVDYSTLSLAQFADHELEVPYHLRHFAQVVNAVVESGPNRGFLNLQVYREPVDNQPHNARIMENQLALAYFYAADRPWNPYCGHAAVRVRLEAMLDRWARIQNQPGSADGDFDGLFSEYSPTNWSLAPTSFGVMHAAEALHLLRTSGLPFDPIVAESARVALRRGLMAIFKCPEMRLHARE
;
A
#
# COMPACT_ATOMS: atom_id res chain seq x y z
N MET A 1 -61.37 26.53 -3.03
CA MET A 1 -60.08 26.60 -2.32
C MET A 1 -59.08 25.68 -3.01
N PHE A 2 -58.32 26.22 -3.97
CA PHE A 2 -57.10 25.62 -4.51
C PHE A 2 -56.11 26.78 -4.69
N HIS A 3 -55.06 26.83 -3.89
CA HIS A 3 -53.99 27.81 -4.06
C HIS A 3 -52.94 27.23 -5.02
N LEU A 4 -52.81 27.90 -6.17
CA LEU A 4 -51.77 27.65 -7.16
C LEU A 4 -50.50 28.40 -6.70
N LEU A 5 -49.45 27.68 -6.31
CA LEU A 5 -48.13 28.28 -6.10
C LEU A 5 -47.43 28.42 -7.46
N ALA A 6 -47.20 29.66 -7.88
CA ALA A 6 -46.43 29.98 -9.07
C ALA A 6 -44.94 29.72 -8.82
N PHE A 7 -44.35 28.81 -9.59
CA PHE A 7 -42.90 28.63 -9.66
C PHE A 7 -42.29 29.78 -10.48
N LEU A 8 -41.57 30.67 -9.81
CA LEU A 8 -40.74 31.69 -10.48
C LEU A 8 -39.44 31.02 -10.97
N PRO A 9 -38.99 31.27 -12.22
CA PRO A 9 -37.68 30.80 -12.66
C PRO A 9 -36.55 31.57 -11.96
N PRO A 10 -35.40 30.93 -11.69
CA PRO A 10 -34.28 31.57 -11.00
C PRO A 10 -33.64 32.69 -11.84
N PRO A 11 -33.03 33.71 -11.21
CA PRO A 11 -32.44 34.84 -11.90
C PRO A 11 -31.23 34.42 -12.75
N PRO A 12 -30.96 35.10 -13.89
CA PRO A 12 -29.99 34.71 -14.91
C PRO A 12 -28.52 34.72 -14.47
N GLY A 13 -28.20 35.06 -13.22
CA GLY A 13 -26.84 35.03 -12.65
C GLY A 13 -26.48 33.75 -11.89
N ALA A 14 -27.47 32.95 -11.45
CA ALA A 14 -27.22 31.75 -10.65
C ALA A 14 -26.59 30.61 -11.46
N ALA A 15 -26.96 30.49 -12.75
CA ALA A 15 -26.43 29.46 -13.63
C ALA A 15 -24.93 29.65 -13.94
N LEU A 16 -24.48 30.91 -14.07
CA LEU A 16 -23.08 31.22 -14.37
C LEU A 16 -22.15 31.00 -13.16
N ALA A 17 -22.64 31.29 -11.95
CA ALA A 17 -21.92 31.03 -10.70
C ALA A 17 -21.77 29.52 -10.42
N VAL A 18 -22.80 28.71 -10.74
CA VAL A 18 -22.75 27.25 -10.64
C VAL A 18 -21.79 26.66 -11.69
N LEU A 19 -21.76 27.19 -12.91
CA LEU A 19 -20.83 26.77 -13.96
C LEU A 19 -19.36 27.11 -13.64
N LEU A 20 -19.10 28.27 -13.01
CA LEU A 20 -17.76 28.65 -12.54
C LEU A 20 -17.31 27.82 -11.32
N ALA A 21 -18.22 27.47 -10.41
CA ALA A 21 -17.92 26.58 -9.28
C ALA A 21 -17.65 25.14 -9.74
N LEU A 22 -18.36 24.64 -10.75
CA LEU A 22 -18.11 23.33 -11.37
C LEU A 22 -16.79 23.30 -12.16
N ALA A 23 -16.39 24.41 -12.79
CA ALA A 23 -15.09 24.52 -13.46
C ALA A 23 -13.90 24.59 -12.47
N GLY A 24 -14.10 25.14 -11.26
CA GLY A 24 -13.12 25.12 -10.17
C GLY A 24 -12.94 23.74 -9.53
N ALA A 25 -14.01 22.96 -9.43
CA ALA A 25 -13.98 21.60 -8.86
C ALA A 25 -13.25 20.56 -9.74
N MET A 26 -13.14 20.81 -11.05
CA MET A 26 -12.46 19.90 -12.00
C MET A 26 -10.93 20.10 -12.10
N ARG A 27 -10.35 21.07 -11.38
CA ARG A 27 -8.91 21.40 -11.45
C ARG A 27 -8.08 21.01 -10.22
N LEU A 28 -8.59 20.13 -9.37
CA LEU A 28 -7.69 19.22 -8.64
C LEU A 28 -7.23 18.15 -9.63
N ALA A 29 -6.41 18.55 -10.60
CA ALA A 29 -5.54 17.59 -11.26
C ALA A 29 -4.74 16.94 -10.13
N ALA A 30 -5.04 15.67 -9.83
CA ALA A 30 -4.25 14.89 -8.90
C ALA A 30 -2.80 15.01 -9.40
N GLN A 31 -1.96 15.70 -8.62
CA GLN A 31 -0.57 15.89 -8.99
C GLN A 31 0.06 14.50 -9.02
N SER A 32 0.52 14.08 -10.21
CA SER A 32 1.10 12.75 -10.37
C SER A 32 2.30 12.60 -9.44
N TRP A 33 2.44 11.45 -8.79
CA TRP A 33 3.56 11.19 -7.91
C TRP A 33 4.87 11.38 -8.66
N PRO A 34 5.83 12.16 -8.12
CA PRO A 34 7.17 12.21 -8.70
C PRO A 34 7.74 10.81 -8.84
N ALA A 35 8.46 10.55 -9.92
CA ALA A 35 9.19 9.30 -10.08
C ALA A 35 10.29 9.21 -9.01
N VAL A 36 10.53 8.02 -8.48
CA VAL A 36 11.72 7.74 -7.69
C VAL A 36 12.89 7.53 -8.67
N PRO A 37 13.96 8.34 -8.62
CA PRO A 37 15.08 8.19 -9.55
C PRO A 37 15.83 6.87 -9.28
N PRO A 38 16.47 6.26 -10.30
CA PRO A 38 17.42 5.18 -10.07
C PRO A 38 18.61 5.67 -9.25
N VAL A 39 19.21 4.76 -8.48
CA VAL A 39 20.42 5.05 -7.71
C VAL A 39 21.59 5.33 -8.65
N ASP A 40 22.40 6.33 -8.31
CA ASP A 40 23.63 6.63 -9.02
C ASP A 40 24.80 5.81 -8.44
N TYR A 41 25.15 4.71 -9.10
CA TYR A 41 26.26 3.85 -8.70
C TYR A 41 27.62 4.52 -8.73
N SER A 42 27.80 5.62 -9.49
CA SER A 42 29.07 6.34 -9.49
C SER A 42 29.36 7.06 -8.16
N THR A 43 28.31 7.25 -7.35
CA THR A 43 28.41 7.84 -6.00
C THR A 43 28.59 6.81 -4.89
N LEU A 44 28.49 5.52 -5.22
CA LEU A 44 28.55 4.43 -4.24
C LEU A 44 29.95 3.84 -4.13
N SER A 45 30.32 3.47 -2.90
CA SER A 45 31.55 2.74 -2.59
C SER A 45 31.21 1.51 -1.75
N LEU A 46 31.91 0.39 -1.98
CA LEU A 46 31.75 -0.82 -1.16
C LEU A 46 32.02 -0.57 0.32
N ALA A 47 32.90 0.39 0.64
CA ALA A 47 33.21 0.77 2.02
C ALA A 47 32.03 1.44 2.77
N GLN A 48 30.97 1.82 2.05
CA GLN A 48 29.75 2.35 2.68
C GLN A 48 28.87 1.24 3.26
N PHE A 49 29.04 -0.01 2.80
CA PHE A 49 28.23 -1.16 3.21
C PHE A 49 28.92 -1.90 4.35
N ALA A 50 28.15 -2.33 5.35
CA ALA A 50 28.64 -3.29 6.33
C ALA A 50 28.75 -4.70 5.72
N ASP A 51 29.54 -5.57 6.33
CA ASP A 51 29.75 -6.95 5.83
C ASP A 51 28.43 -7.74 5.66
N HIS A 52 27.45 -7.49 6.51
CA HIS A 52 26.12 -8.14 6.43
C HIS A 52 25.18 -7.47 5.42
N GLU A 53 25.59 -6.37 4.78
CA GLU A 53 24.80 -5.61 3.80
C GLU A 53 25.24 -5.92 2.35
N LEU A 54 26.10 -6.91 2.12
CA LEU A 54 26.65 -7.21 0.78
C LEU A 54 25.61 -7.71 -0.25
N GLU A 55 24.43 -8.13 0.21
CA GLU A 55 23.29 -8.47 -0.68
C GLU A 55 22.45 -7.23 -1.07
N VAL A 56 22.54 -6.14 -0.30
CA VAL A 56 21.77 -4.91 -0.52
C VAL A 56 22.05 -4.24 -1.88
N PRO A 57 23.29 -4.16 -2.41
CA PRO A 57 23.58 -3.52 -3.68
C PRO A 57 22.73 -4.02 -4.85
N TYR A 58 22.39 -5.32 -4.88
CA TYR A 58 21.50 -5.88 -5.90
C TYR A 58 20.09 -5.27 -5.78
N HIS A 59 19.51 -5.28 -4.58
CA HIS A 59 18.19 -4.70 -4.34
C HIS A 59 18.16 -3.19 -4.58
N LEU A 60 19.21 -2.49 -4.17
CA LEU A 60 19.36 -1.05 -4.38
C LEU A 60 19.32 -0.68 -5.87
N ARG A 61 19.87 -1.55 -6.75
CA ARG A 61 19.88 -1.37 -8.22
C ARG A 61 18.49 -1.31 -8.80
N HIS A 62 17.64 -2.20 -8.31
CA HIS A 62 16.32 -2.45 -8.84
C HIS A 62 15.23 -1.70 -8.09
N PHE A 63 15.55 -1.09 -6.95
CA PHE A 63 14.56 -0.47 -6.08
C PHE A 63 13.70 0.57 -6.79
N ALA A 64 14.32 1.46 -7.59
CA ALA A 64 13.57 2.47 -8.35
C ALA A 64 12.56 1.85 -9.33
N GLN A 65 12.90 0.73 -9.98
CA GLN A 65 11.98 0.02 -10.86
C GLN A 65 10.81 -0.58 -10.07
N VAL A 66 11.10 -1.20 -8.91
CA VAL A 66 10.08 -1.81 -8.05
C VAL A 66 9.13 -0.76 -7.48
N VAL A 67 9.66 0.29 -6.84
CA VAL A 67 8.83 1.30 -6.18
C VAL A 67 8.00 2.09 -7.19
N ASN A 68 8.54 2.43 -8.37
CA ASN A 68 7.77 3.13 -9.40
C ASN A 68 6.65 2.28 -10.03
N ALA A 69 6.65 0.96 -9.85
CA ALA A 69 5.56 0.09 -10.29
C ALA A 69 4.37 0.04 -9.31
N VAL A 70 4.44 0.74 -8.17
CA VAL A 70 3.28 0.92 -7.29
C VAL A 70 2.25 1.80 -7.99
N VAL A 71 1.04 1.27 -8.17
CA VAL A 71 -0.06 1.92 -8.86
C VAL A 71 -0.52 3.16 -8.07
N GLU A 72 -0.54 4.30 -8.76
CA GLU A 72 -0.85 5.59 -8.16
C GLU A 72 -2.34 5.83 -7.90
N SER A 73 -3.20 5.39 -8.82
CA SER A 73 -4.60 5.80 -8.85
C SER A 73 -5.53 4.66 -9.29
N GLY A 74 -6.83 4.88 -9.13
CA GLY A 74 -7.87 3.91 -9.48
C GLY A 74 -8.06 2.80 -8.44
N PRO A 75 -8.84 1.75 -8.77
CA PRO A 75 -9.22 0.68 -7.83
C PRO A 75 -8.01 -0.14 -7.34
N ASN A 76 -6.91 -0.10 -8.09
CA ASN A 76 -5.69 -0.82 -7.78
C ASN A 76 -4.61 0.05 -7.11
N ARG A 77 -4.93 1.29 -6.68
CA ARG A 77 -3.97 2.15 -5.97
C ARG A 77 -3.27 1.38 -4.85
N GLY A 78 -1.94 1.51 -4.80
CA GLY A 78 -1.05 0.83 -3.85
C GLY A 78 -0.61 -0.57 -4.27
N PHE A 79 -1.17 -1.14 -5.34
CA PHE A 79 -0.74 -2.45 -5.84
C PHE A 79 0.63 -2.35 -6.52
N LEU A 80 1.52 -3.32 -6.28
CA LEU A 80 2.76 -3.46 -7.04
C LEU A 80 2.47 -4.14 -8.37
N ASN A 81 2.42 -3.37 -9.45
CA ASN A 81 2.20 -3.87 -10.80
C ASN A 81 3.52 -4.21 -11.50
N LEU A 82 4.32 -5.09 -10.88
CA LEU A 82 5.57 -5.59 -11.43
C LEU A 82 5.71 -7.08 -11.13
N GLN A 83 6.05 -7.85 -12.15
CA GLN A 83 6.37 -9.27 -12.02
C GLN A 83 7.78 -9.41 -11.45
N VAL A 84 7.87 -9.70 -10.15
CA VAL A 84 9.15 -9.91 -9.46
C VAL A 84 9.36 -11.40 -9.16
N TYR A 85 8.36 -12.05 -8.55
CA TYR A 85 8.45 -13.45 -8.08
C TYR A 85 7.14 -14.24 -8.24
N ARG A 86 6.19 -13.69 -9.00
CA ARG A 86 4.93 -14.36 -9.36
C ARG A 86 4.80 -14.39 -10.86
N GLU A 87 4.28 -15.49 -11.37
CA GLU A 87 3.89 -15.61 -12.77
C GLU A 87 2.85 -14.54 -13.13
N PRO A 88 2.78 -14.11 -14.40
CA PRO A 88 1.83 -13.08 -14.83
C PRO A 88 0.38 -13.37 -14.43
N VAL A 89 -0.02 -14.64 -14.45
CA VAL A 89 -1.37 -15.09 -14.09
C VAL A 89 -1.67 -14.87 -12.61
N ASP A 90 -0.67 -15.00 -11.75
CA ASP A 90 -0.80 -14.86 -10.30
C ASP A 90 -0.47 -13.44 -9.81
N ASN A 91 0.02 -12.55 -10.68
CA ASN A 91 0.29 -11.15 -10.37
C ASN A 91 -1.00 -10.31 -10.33
N GLN A 92 -1.96 -10.72 -9.50
CA GLN A 92 -3.30 -10.16 -9.42
C GLN A 92 -3.46 -9.18 -8.25
N PRO A 93 -4.33 -8.15 -8.37
CA PRO A 93 -4.51 -7.16 -7.31
C PRO A 93 -5.02 -7.71 -5.97
N HIS A 94 -5.66 -8.89 -5.95
CA HIS A 94 -6.12 -9.54 -4.72
C HIS A 94 -5.03 -10.39 -4.05
N ASN A 95 -3.94 -10.70 -4.76
CA ASN A 95 -2.88 -11.56 -4.25
C ASN A 95 -2.02 -10.79 -3.24
N ALA A 96 -2.22 -11.08 -1.96
CA ALA A 96 -1.54 -10.41 -0.88
C ALA A 96 -0.04 -10.74 -0.80
N ARG A 97 0.43 -11.84 -1.43
CA ARG A 97 1.85 -12.17 -1.44
C ARG A 97 2.68 -11.09 -2.11
N ILE A 98 2.15 -10.51 -3.20
CA ILE A 98 2.78 -9.40 -3.96
C ILE A 98 3.05 -8.19 -3.07
N MET A 99 2.19 -7.96 -2.08
CA MET A 99 2.24 -6.81 -1.18
C MET A 99 3.34 -6.92 -0.12
N GLU A 100 4.00 -8.07 0.01
CA GLU A 100 5.13 -8.25 0.95
C GLU A 100 6.32 -7.34 0.66
N ASN A 101 6.41 -6.84 -0.58
CA ASN A 101 7.35 -5.80 -0.97
C ASN A 101 7.21 -4.51 -0.14
N GLN A 102 6.12 -4.32 0.61
CA GLN A 102 5.99 -3.23 1.58
C GLN A 102 7.17 -3.19 2.57
N LEU A 103 7.77 -4.34 2.91
CA LEU A 103 8.97 -4.40 3.75
C LEU A 103 10.17 -3.80 3.04
N ALA A 104 10.40 -4.13 1.77
CA ALA A 104 11.50 -3.55 1.00
C ALA A 104 11.35 -2.02 0.87
N LEU A 105 10.14 -1.54 0.59
CA LEU A 105 9.85 -0.10 0.55
C LEU A 105 10.09 0.56 1.91
N ALA A 106 9.64 -0.06 3.01
CA ALA A 106 9.88 0.46 4.36
C ALA A 106 11.37 0.48 4.73
N TYR A 107 12.12 -0.57 4.38
CA TYR A 107 13.56 -0.66 4.62
C TYR A 107 14.31 0.46 3.91
N PHE A 108 14.14 0.62 2.60
CA PHE A 108 14.80 1.71 1.86
C PHE A 108 14.29 3.10 2.26
N TYR A 109 13.05 3.22 2.73
CA TYR A 109 12.56 4.48 3.26
C TYR A 109 13.18 4.84 4.62
N ALA A 110 13.42 3.86 5.48
CA ALA A 110 13.81 4.04 6.88
C ALA A 110 15.32 3.92 7.16
N ALA A 111 16.07 3.19 6.32
CA ALA A 111 17.47 2.90 6.58
C ALA A 111 18.34 4.15 6.40
N ASP A 112 18.70 4.79 7.51
CA ASP A 112 19.69 5.87 7.53
C ASP A 112 21.09 5.31 7.32
N ARG A 113 21.50 5.29 6.05
CA ARG A 113 22.73 4.68 5.57
C ARG A 113 23.36 5.55 4.48
N PRO A 114 24.70 5.69 4.45
CA PRO A 114 25.37 6.50 3.42
C PRO A 114 25.11 6.02 1.99
N TRP A 115 24.87 4.72 1.80
CA TRP A 115 24.56 4.13 0.50
C TRP A 115 23.09 4.29 0.08
N ASN A 116 22.20 4.77 0.95
CA ASN A 116 20.76 4.79 0.72
C ASN A 116 20.23 6.19 0.37
N PRO A 117 20.08 6.54 -0.92
CA PRO A 117 19.51 7.83 -1.32
C PRO A 117 17.99 7.92 -1.09
N TYR A 118 17.34 6.81 -0.71
CA TYR A 118 15.89 6.73 -0.57
C TYR A 118 15.38 6.98 0.85
N CYS A 119 16.30 7.09 1.83
CA CYS A 119 15.95 7.41 3.21
C CYS A 119 15.16 8.72 3.27
N GLY A 120 13.94 8.69 3.83
CA GLY A 120 13.07 9.86 3.93
C GLY A 120 12.51 10.39 2.60
N HIS A 121 12.73 9.72 1.47
CA HIS A 121 12.34 10.22 0.15
C HIS A 121 10.81 10.32 -0.02
N ALA A 122 10.29 11.52 -0.25
CA ALA A 122 8.84 11.79 -0.27
C ALA A 122 8.07 10.94 -1.30
N ALA A 123 8.67 10.69 -2.47
CA ALA A 123 8.04 9.85 -3.50
C ALA A 123 7.99 8.36 -3.15
N VAL A 124 8.91 7.87 -2.28
CA VAL A 124 8.87 6.51 -1.73
C VAL A 124 7.78 6.44 -0.67
N ARG A 125 7.71 7.45 0.20
CA ARG A 125 6.69 7.55 1.26
C ARG A 125 5.27 7.40 0.71
N VAL A 126 4.86 8.21 -0.28
CA VAL A 126 3.47 8.19 -0.79
C VAL A 126 3.08 6.83 -1.41
N ARG A 127 4.07 6.10 -1.94
CA ARG A 127 3.88 4.75 -2.51
C ARG A 127 3.77 3.70 -1.40
N LEU A 128 4.62 3.79 -0.38
CA LEU A 128 4.55 2.91 0.79
C LEU A 128 3.24 3.13 1.57
N GLU A 129 2.80 4.37 1.75
CA GLU A 129 1.50 4.72 2.32
C GLU A 129 0.37 4.09 1.51
N ALA A 130 0.38 4.24 0.19
CA ALA A 130 -0.62 3.61 -0.67
C ALA A 130 -0.61 2.08 -0.60
N MET A 131 0.57 1.47 -0.51
CA MET A 131 0.75 0.03 -0.44
C MET A 131 0.21 -0.55 0.87
N LEU A 132 0.56 0.05 2.01
CA LEU A 132 0.05 -0.37 3.33
C LEU A 132 -1.46 -0.17 3.46
N ASP A 133 -1.96 0.95 2.95
CA ASP A 133 -3.39 1.25 2.90
C ASP A 133 -4.16 0.23 2.03
N ARG A 134 -3.60 -0.15 0.88
CA ARG A 134 -4.14 -1.24 0.07
C ARG A 134 -4.11 -2.57 0.82
N TRP A 135 -2.97 -2.93 1.40
CA TRP A 135 -2.82 -4.18 2.13
C TRP A 135 -3.89 -4.30 3.23
N ALA A 136 -4.12 -3.23 3.99
CA ALA A 136 -5.19 -3.21 5.00
C ALA A 136 -6.62 -3.40 4.43
N ARG A 137 -6.88 -2.97 3.18
CA ARG A 137 -8.19 -3.09 2.53
C ARG A 137 -8.47 -4.43 1.87
N ILE A 138 -7.43 -5.11 1.34
CA ILE A 138 -7.62 -6.40 0.64
C ILE A 138 -7.81 -7.58 1.60
N GLN A 139 -7.56 -7.34 2.89
CA GLN A 139 -7.87 -8.25 3.97
C GLN A 139 -9.38 -8.53 4.03
N ASN A 140 -9.77 -9.76 4.34
CA ASN A 140 -11.17 -10.08 4.55
C ASN A 140 -11.76 -9.21 5.67
N GLN A 141 -13.02 -8.83 5.50
CA GLN A 141 -13.73 -7.96 6.44
C GLN A 141 -14.67 -8.79 7.31
N PRO A 142 -15.07 -8.28 8.50
CA PRO A 142 -16.08 -8.93 9.33
C PRO A 142 -17.35 -9.26 8.52
N GLY A 143 -17.87 -10.48 8.70
CA GLY A 143 -19.06 -10.95 7.98
C GLY A 143 -18.82 -11.38 6.53
N SER A 144 -17.57 -11.56 6.11
CA SER A 144 -17.26 -12.19 4.81
C SER A 144 -17.75 -13.65 4.76
N ALA A 145 -17.99 -14.16 3.54
CA ALA A 145 -18.67 -15.44 3.29
C ALA A 145 -17.99 -16.69 3.89
N ASP A 146 -16.73 -16.58 4.33
CA ASP A 146 -15.85 -17.70 4.66
C ASP A 146 -15.61 -17.88 6.17
N GLY A 147 -16.50 -17.35 7.00
CA GLY A 147 -16.57 -17.62 8.44
C GLY A 147 -16.47 -16.38 9.34
N ASP A 148 -16.53 -16.61 10.65
CA ASP A 148 -16.53 -15.57 11.69
C ASP A 148 -15.18 -14.86 11.91
N PHE A 149 -14.14 -15.20 11.14
CA PHE A 149 -12.78 -14.68 11.34
C PHE A 149 -12.44 -13.62 10.28
N ASP A 150 -12.30 -12.38 10.72
CA ASP A 150 -11.67 -11.31 9.94
C ASP A 150 -10.13 -11.42 10.00
N GLY A 151 -9.43 -10.65 9.18
CA GLY A 151 -7.97 -10.61 9.19
C GLY A 151 -7.23 -11.48 8.16
N LEU A 152 -7.94 -12.33 7.41
CA LEU A 152 -7.33 -13.26 6.46
C LEU A 152 -7.01 -12.61 5.11
N PHE A 153 -6.01 -13.16 4.44
CA PHE A 153 -5.56 -12.74 3.11
C PHE A 153 -5.62 -13.89 2.11
N SER A 154 -5.67 -13.53 0.83
CA SER A 154 -5.75 -14.48 -0.28
C SER A 154 -4.57 -14.32 -1.24
N GLU A 155 -4.27 -15.39 -1.97
CA GLU A 155 -3.28 -15.44 -3.05
C GLU A 155 -3.93 -15.72 -4.40
N TYR A 156 -4.77 -16.76 -4.49
CA TYR A 156 -5.21 -17.33 -5.77
C TYR A 156 -6.58 -16.86 -6.27
N SER A 157 -7.38 -16.21 -5.41
CA SER A 157 -8.66 -15.62 -5.82
C SER A 157 -9.05 -14.44 -4.93
N PRO A 158 -10.10 -13.66 -5.24
CA PRO A 158 -10.54 -12.59 -4.36
C PRO A 158 -10.99 -13.03 -2.95
N THR A 159 -11.33 -14.31 -2.74
CA THR A 159 -11.90 -14.81 -1.47
C THR A 159 -11.32 -16.14 -1.00
N ASN A 160 -10.29 -16.69 -1.65
CA ASN A 160 -9.63 -17.92 -1.22
C ASN A 160 -8.61 -17.66 -0.09
N TRP A 161 -9.13 -17.44 1.11
CA TRP A 161 -8.34 -17.14 2.30
C TRP A 161 -7.44 -18.32 2.68
N SER A 162 -6.17 -18.05 2.95
CA SER A 162 -5.21 -19.10 3.27
C SER A 162 -4.11 -18.66 4.22
N LEU A 163 -3.44 -19.65 4.83
CA LEU A 163 -2.42 -19.43 5.83
C LEU A 163 -1.25 -18.63 5.27
N ALA A 164 -0.66 -19.05 4.15
CA ALA A 164 0.55 -18.43 3.60
C ALA A 164 0.42 -16.91 3.35
N PRO A 165 -0.51 -16.40 2.52
CA PRO A 165 -0.66 -14.95 2.31
C PRO A 165 -0.98 -14.19 3.61
N THR A 166 -1.62 -14.85 4.58
CA THR A 166 -1.90 -14.24 5.88
C THR A 166 -0.65 -14.14 6.75
N SER A 167 0.06 -15.25 6.98
CA SER A 167 1.22 -15.32 7.86
C SER A 167 2.41 -14.55 7.32
N PHE A 168 2.73 -14.67 6.03
CA PHE A 168 3.78 -13.86 5.44
C PHE A 168 3.41 -12.38 5.39
N GLY A 169 2.16 -12.04 5.05
CA GLY A 169 1.68 -10.66 5.04
C GLY A 169 1.86 -9.98 6.40
N VAL A 170 1.46 -10.63 7.50
CA VAL A 170 1.61 -10.05 8.86
C VAL A 170 3.07 -9.94 9.30
N MET A 171 3.94 -10.88 8.94
CA MET A 171 5.37 -10.80 9.27
C MET A 171 6.01 -9.57 8.60
N HIS A 172 5.78 -9.41 7.30
CA HIS A 172 6.32 -8.26 6.56
C HIS A 172 5.70 -6.93 7.01
N ALA A 173 4.40 -6.90 7.32
CA ALA A 173 3.74 -5.72 7.85
C ALA A 173 4.27 -5.33 9.24
N ALA A 174 4.51 -6.30 10.12
CA ALA A 174 5.04 -6.05 11.45
C ALA A 174 6.42 -5.39 11.38
N GLU A 175 7.31 -5.91 10.54
CA GLU A 175 8.65 -5.34 10.37
C GLU A 175 8.61 -3.99 9.65
N ALA A 176 7.79 -3.83 8.61
CA ALA A 176 7.61 -2.54 7.95
C ALA A 176 7.13 -1.46 8.93
N LEU A 177 6.12 -1.75 9.75
CA LEU A 177 5.62 -0.83 10.77
C LEU A 177 6.63 -0.57 11.88
N HIS A 178 7.46 -1.56 12.22
CA HIS A 178 8.56 -1.39 13.17
C HIS A 178 9.57 -0.37 12.64
N LEU A 179 10.07 -0.57 11.42
CA LEU A 179 11.01 0.34 10.74
C LEU A 179 10.46 1.76 10.63
N LEU A 180 9.20 1.91 10.20
CA LEU A 180 8.55 3.21 10.11
C LEU A 180 8.50 3.92 11.46
N ARG A 181 8.10 3.22 12.52
CA ARG A 181 8.04 3.78 13.87
C ARG A 181 9.41 4.17 14.41
N THR A 182 10.43 3.34 14.22
CA THR A 182 11.77 3.57 14.79
C THR A 182 12.57 4.61 14.02
N SER A 183 12.32 4.77 12.72
CA SER A 183 12.99 5.79 11.89
C SER A 183 12.68 7.23 12.31
N GLY A 184 11.49 7.48 12.88
CA GLY A 184 11.01 8.84 13.18
C GLY A 184 10.71 9.69 11.94
N LEU A 185 10.75 9.11 10.74
CA LEU A 185 10.48 9.82 9.49
C LEU A 185 8.97 10.14 9.34
N PRO A 186 8.61 11.19 8.58
CA PRO A 186 7.22 11.54 8.36
C PRO A 186 6.43 10.40 7.71
N PHE A 187 5.26 10.07 8.25
CA PHE A 187 4.37 9.07 7.67
C PHE A 187 2.92 9.41 8.02
N ASP A 188 1.97 9.12 7.13
CA ASP A 188 0.55 9.35 7.42
C ASP A 188 0.09 8.51 8.63
N PRO A 189 -0.33 9.15 9.74
CA PRO A 189 -0.73 8.43 10.96
C PRO A 189 -2.02 7.62 10.78
N ILE A 190 -2.92 8.01 9.86
CA ILE A 190 -4.16 7.28 9.57
C ILE A 190 -3.82 5.98 8.84
N VAL A 191 -2.90 6.03 7.87
CA VAL A 191 -2.42 4.84 7.16
C VAL A 191 -1.69 3.91 8.11
N ALA A 192 -0.78 4.45 8.95
CA ALA A 192 -0.07 3.66 9.94
C ALA A 192 -1.03 2.94 10.91
N GLU A 193 -2.06 3.64 11.38
CA GLU A 193 -3.06 3.05 12.28
C GLU A 193 -3.91 1.99 11.58
N SER A 194 -4.36 2.25 10.34
CA SER A 194 -5.11 1.27 9.54
C SER A 194 -4.31 -0.01 9.32
N ALA A 195 -3.03 0.12 8.94
CA ALA A 195 -2.12 -1.01 8.78
C ALA A 195 -1.87 -1.75 10.10
N ARG A 196 -1.74 -1.02 11.23
CA ARG A 196 -1.61 -1.63 12.57
C ARG A 196 -2.85 -2.43 12.96
N VAL A 197 -4.05 -1.91 12.68
CA VAL A 197 -5.31 -2.62 12.92
C VAL A 197 -5.42 -3.86 12.04
N ALA A 198 -5.08 -3.76 10.75
CA ALA A 198 -5.02 -4.91 9.85
C ALA A 198 -4.02 -5.98 10.31
N LEU A 199 -2.82 -5.58 10.74
CA LEU A 199 -1.83 -6.48 11.34
C LEU A 199 -2.39 -7.22 12.56
N ARG A 200 -3.04 -6.49 13.48
CA ARG A 200 -3.67 -7.12 14.66
C ARG A 200 -4.72 -8.14 14.26
N ARG A 201 -5.60 -7.82 13.31
CA ARG A 201 -6.62 -8.75 12.82
C ARG A 201 -5.99 -10.01 12.21
N GLY A 202 -4.99 -9.86 11.35
CA GLY A 202 -4.30 -11.00 10.73
C GLY A 202 -3.58 -11.89 11.76
N LEU A 203 -2.93 -11.30 12.76
CA LEU A 203 -2.33 -12.05 13.87
C LEU A 203 -3.40 -12.81 14.66
N MET A 204 -4.53 -12.17 14.97
CA MET A 204 -5.64 -12.83 15.66
C MET A 204 -6.21 -13.98 14.83
N ALA A 205 -6.34 -13.80 13.51
CA ALA A 205 -6.82 -14.83 12.60
C ALA A 205 -5.90 -16.06 12.63
N ILE A 206 -4.59 -15.88 12.51
CA ILE A 206 -3.60 -16.98 12.55
C ILE A 206 -3.72 -17.81 13.84
N PHE A 207 -3.90 -17.16 14.98
CA PHE A 207 -3.97 -17.86 16.27
C PHE A 207 -5.35 -18.50 16.55
N LYS A 208 -6.44 -17.89 16.07
CA LYS A 208 -7.80 -18.28 16.46
C LYS A 208 -8.54 -19.10 15.41
N CYS A 209 -8.32 -18.84 14.12
CA CYS A 209 -8.99 -19.53 13.02
C CYS A 209 -8.59 -21.03 13.04
N PRO A 210 -9.54 -21.96 13.26
CA PRO A 210 -9.27 -23.40 13.28
C PRO A 210 -8.62 -23.91 11.99
N GLU A 211 -9.06 -23.41 10.84
CA GLU A 211 -8.61 -23.79 9.50
C GLU A 211 -7.11 -23.51 9.31
N MET A 212 -6.63 -22.38 9.84
CA MET A 212 -5.22 -22.01 9.83
C MET A 212 -4.37 -22.96 10.68
N ARG A 213 -4.90 -23.41 11.83
CA ARG A 213 -4.21 -24.35 12.72
C ARG A 213 -4.13 -25.77 12.14
N LEU A 214 -5.09 -26.16 11.32
CA LEU A 214 -5.06 -27.45 10.62
C LEU A 214 -3.97 -27.46 9.54
N HIS A 215 -3.87 -26.38 8.74
CA HIS A 215 -2.83 -26.23 7.72
C HIS A 215 -1.40 -26.24 8.29
N ALA A 216 -1.20 -25.82 9.55
CA ALA A 216 0.13 -25.78 10.17
C ALA A 216 0.65 -27.16 10.64
N ARG A 217 -0.14 -28.24 10.51
CA ARG A 217 0.21 -29.59 10.98
C ARG A 217 0.71 -30.52 9.88
N GLU A 218 0.65 -30.08 8.63
CA GLU A 218 1.13 -30.80 7.44
C GLU A 218 2.52 -30.31 7.06
#